data_AF-A0A9N9ID42-F1
#
_entry.id   AF-A0A9N9ID42-F1
#
_cell.length_a   1.000
_cell.length_b   1.000
_cell.length_c   1.000
_cell.angle_alpha   90.00
_cell.angle_beta   90.00
_cell.angle_gamma   90.00
#
_symmetry.space_group_name_H-M   'P 1'
#
loop_
_entity.id
_entity.type
_entity.pdbx_description
1 polymer ?
#
loop_
_entity_poly.entity_id
_entity_poly.type
_entity_poly.pdbx_seq_one_letter_code
_entity_poly.pdbx_strand_id
1 'polypeptide(L)'
;SDEIPVRSEGTRVLVNLVKKLWSEHPYKEQEGISMKLLRQKLNKVEIIEPLVNMVIESKYPILQNEGIIALTLLSMDDSAKEINPSLDFLTSEKVGTSDKYPDEIRSNGCMFLEKASKAACGPQKRYLREKVPPVIKPLFTNEHKPISDRLKSDIDK
;
A
#
# COMPACT_ATOMS: atom_id res chain seq x y z
N SER A 1 2.36 20.06 21.60
CA SER A 1 2.44 20.22 20.14
C SER A 1 1.25 19.52 19.55
N ASP A 2 0.23 20.29 19.15
CA ASP A 2 -1.03 19.81 18.57
C ASP A 2 -0.89 19.41 17.09
N GLU A 3 0.34 19.37 16.58
CA GLU A 3 0.64 19.09 15.17
C GLU A 3 0.40 17.63 14.76
N ILE A 4 0.62 16.67 15.67
CA ILE A 4 0.49 15.24 15.36
C ILE A 4 -0.98 14.85 15.12
N PRO A 5 -1.94 15.22 15.99
CA PRO A 5 -3.36 14.98 15.74
C PRO A 5 -3.86 15.65 14.45
N VAL A 6 -3.50 16.92 14.22
CA VAL A 6 -3.94 17.69 13.04
C VAL A 6 -3.37 17.11 11.75
N ARG A 7 -2.09 16.73 11.73
CA ARG A 7 -1.45 16.05 10.59
C ARG A 7 -2.13 14.71 10.31
N SER A 8 -2.45 13.94 11.35
CA SER A 8 -3.12 12.65 11.19
C SER A 8 -4.54 12.79 10.64
N GLU A 9 -5.28 13.83 11.00
CA GLU A 9 -6.64 14.06 10.47
C GLU A 9 -6.62 14.50 9.00
N GLY A 10 -5.71 15.40 8.61
CA GLY A 10 -5.50 15.77 7.21
C GLY A 10 -5.14 14.57 6.33
N THR A 11 -4.27 13.69 6.82
CA THR A 11 -3.94 12.45 6.12
C THR A 11 -5.12 11.45 6.09
N ARG A 12 -6.00 11.41 7.10
CA ARG A 12 -7.22 10.59 7.07
C ARG A 12 -8.22 11.06 6.01
N VAL A 13 -8.35 12.38 5.82
CA VAL A 13 -9.13 12.93 4.71
C VAL A 13 -8.59 12.43 3.37
N LEU A 14 -7.26 12.40 3.22
CA LEU A 14 -6.63 11.85 2.02
C LEU A 14 -6.89 10.35 1.83
N VAL A 15 -6.78 9.55 2.90
CA VAL A 15 -7.14 8.12 2.87
C VAL A 15 -8.58 7.93 2.37
N ASN A 16 -9.51 8.71 2.90
CA ASN A 16 -10.93 8.62 2.53
C ASN A 16 -11.17 9.03 1.08
N LEU A 17 -10.45 10.04 0.59
CA LEU A 17 -10.49 10.44 -0.81
C LEU A 17 -10.01 9.31 -1.73
N VAL A 18 -8.88 8.67 -1.40
CA VAL A 18 -8.37 7.50 -2.15
C VAL A 18 -9.40 6.38 -2.15
N LYS A 19 -9.92 5.98 -0.97
CA LYS A 19 -10.95 4.94 -0.85
C LYS A 19 -12.18 5.26 -1.71
N LYS A 20 -12.66 6.51 -1.66
CA LYS A 20 -13.83 6.96 -2.42
C LYS A 20 -13.59 6.83 -3.91
N LEU A 21 -12.47 7.35 -4.42
CA LEU A 21 -12.18 7.32 -5.86
C LEU A 21 -11.96 5.90 -6.39
N TRP A 22 -11.42 4.99 -5.58
CA TRP A 22 -11.25 3.58 -5.96
C TRP A 22 -12.52 2.73 -5.79
N SER A 23 -13.53 3.21 -5.06
CA SER A 23 -14.86 2.56 -5.00
C SER A 23 -15.73 2.83 -6.24
N GLU A 24 -15.39 3.85 -7.03
CA GLU A 24 -16.13 4.22 -8.23
C GLU A 24 -15.57 3.52 -9.48
N HIS A 25 -16.35 3.45 -10.57
CA HIS A 25 -15.83 2.91 -11.83
C HIS A 25 -14.81 3.88 -12.47
N PRO A 26 -13.64 3.44 -12.98
CA PRO A 26 -12.62 4.33 -13.56
C PRO A 26 -13.10 5.24 -14.70
N TYR A 27 -14.16 4.85 -15.42
CA TYR A 27 -14.76 5.60 -16.52
C TYR A 27 -15.97 6.45 -16.10
N LYS A 28 -16.32 6.46 -14.81
CA LYS A 28 -17.32 7.38 -14.29
C LYS A 28 -16.79 8.81 -14.42
N GLU A 29 -17.63 9.70 -14.91
CA GLU A 29 -17.34 11.12 -14.96
C GLU A 29 -18.15 11.84 -13.87
N GLN A 30 -17.51 12.80 -13.21
CA GLN A 30 -18.16 13.71 -12.30
C GLN A 30 -17.77 15.12 -12.70
N GLU A 31 -18.76 15.95 -13.03
CA GLU A 31 -18.55 17.34 -13.45
C GLU A 31 -17.54 17.50 -14.62
N GLY A 32 -17.56 16.54 -15.57
CA GLY A 32 -16.65 16.54 -16.72
C GLY A 32 -15.22 16.07 -16.41
N ILE A 33 -14.94 15.62 -15.19
CA ILE A 33 -13.66 15.05 -14.80
C ILE A 33 -13.82 13.53 -14.65
N SER A 34 -13.03 12.75 -15.39
CA SER A 34 -13.02 11.29 -15.26
C SER A 34 -12.36 10.85 -13.95
N MET A 35 -12.92 9.81 -13.33
CA MET A 35 -12.31 9.19 -12.14
C MET A 35 -10.86 8.77 -12.42
N LYS A 36 -10.58 8.26 -13.63
CA LYS A 36 -9.22 7.93 -14.07
C LYS A 36 -8.24 9.10 -13.93
N LEU A 37 -8.62 10.31 -14.37
CA LEU A 37 -7.76 11.48 -14.24
C LEU A 37 -7.53 11.88 -12.77
N LEU A 38 -8.55 11.76 -11.92
CA LEU A 38 -8.42 12.03 -10.49
C LEU A 38 -7.48 11.02 -9.80
N ARG A 39 -7.60 9.73 -10.13
CA ARG A 39 -6.70 8.68 -9.63
C ARG A 39 -5.24 8.97 -10.00
N GLN A 40 -4.99 9.32 -11.27
CA GLN A 40 -3.67 9.73 -11.75
C GLN A 40 -3.10 10.94 -10.99
N LYS A 41 -3.93 11.92 -10.65
CA LYS A 41 -3.50 13.09 -9.87
C LYS A 41 -3.12 12.76 -8.43
N LEU A 42 -3.77 11.75 -7.82
CA LEU A 42 -3.44 11.30 -6.47
C LEU A 42 -2.26 10.34 -6.40
N ASN A 43 -1.91 9.71 -7.51
CA ASN A 43 -0.77 8.81 -7.61
C ASN A 43 0.54 9.58 -7.83
N LYS A 44 0.80 10.57 -6.97
CA LYS A 44 1.98 11.44 -6.96
C LYS A 44 2.73 11.33 -5.64
N VAL A 45 4.04 11.52 -5.68
CA VAL A 45 4.92 11.44 -4.50
C VAL A 45 4.43 12.35 -3.36
N GLU A 46 4.01 13.58 -3.70
CA GLU A 46 3.45 14.57 -2.76
C GLU A 46 2.27 14.05 -1.93
N ILE A 47 1.53 13.09 -2.47
CA ILE A 47 0.34 12.48 -1.85
C ILE A 47 0.71 11.17 -1.16
N ILE A 48 1.63 10.42 -1.74
CA ILE A 48 2.10 9.12 -1.23
C ILE A 48 2.93 9.30 0.04
N GLU A 49 3.81 10.30 0.10
CA GLU A 49 4.71 10.52 1.24
C GLU A 49 3.96 10.73 2.57
N PRO A 50 2.91 11.56 2.67
CA PRO A 50 2.08 11.65 3.87
C PRO A 50 1.44 10.32 4.30
N LEU A 51 1.02 9.49 3.34
CA LEU A 51 0.43 8.17 3.62
C LEU A 51 1.49 7.20 4.15
N VAL A 52 2.69 7.24 3.58
CA VAL A 52 3.85 6.47 4.06
C VAL A 52 4.22 6.88 5.48
N ASN A 53 4.30 8.18 5.74
CA ASN A 53 4.59 8.70 7.08
C ASN A 53 3.50 8.29 8.09
N MET A 54 2.23 8.24 7.69
CA MET A 54 1.16 7.71 8.53
C MET A 54 1.38 6.23 8.89
N VAL A 55 1.91 5.41 7.98
CA VAL A 55 2.22 4.00 8.27
C VAL A 55 3.44 3.87 9.20
N ILE A 56 4.49 4.66 8.95
CA ILE A 56 5.77 4.53 9.65
C ILE A 56 5.76 5.21 11.02
N GLU A 57 5.21 6.41 11.12
CA GLU A 57 5.34 7.28 12.30
C GLU A 57 4.19 7.12 13.29
N SER A 58 3.04 6.60 12.83
CA SER A 58 1.87 6.45 13.71
C SER A 58 2.14 5.43 14.81
N LYS A 59 1.77 5.79 16.05
CA LYS A 59 1.71 4.88 17.19
C LYS A 59 0.38 4.11 17.27
N TYR A 60 -0.58 4.46 16.42
CA TYR A 60 -1.93 3.92 16.42
C TYR A 60 -2.08 2.90 15.28
N PRO A 61 -2.31 1.60 15.58
CA PRO A 61 -2.44 0.56 14.57
C PRO A 61 -3.55 0.83 13.54
N ILE A 62 -4.63 1.49 13.96
CA ILE A 62 -5.74 1.84 13.05
C ILE A 62 -5.29 2.77 11.93
N LEU A 63 -4.48 3.79 12.23
CA LEU A 63 -3.99 4.74 11.21
C LEU A 63 -2.97 4.07 10.28
N GLN A 64 -2.15 3.16 10.83
CA GLN A 64 -1.21 2.39 10.03
C GLN A 64 -1.94 1.49 9.03
N ASN A 65 -2.99 0.79 9.48
CA ASN A 65 -3.85 -0.01 8.60
C ASN A 65 -4.54 0.84 7.53
N GLU A 66 -5.04 2.02 7.90
CA GLU A 66 -5.65 2.96 6.96
C GLU A 66 -4.67 3.45 5.88
N GLY A 67 -3.45 3.81 6.28
CA GLY A 67 -2.38 4.18 5.36
C GLY A 67 -1.99 3.04 4.42
N ILE A 68 -1.85 1.82 4.94
CA ILE A 68 -1.55 0.62 4.14
C ILE A 68 -2.65 0.38 3.09
N ILE A 69 -3.92 0.49 3.47
CA ILE A 69 -5.04 0.33 2.52
C ILE A 69 -4.95 1.38 1.41
N ALA A 70 -4.72 2.65 1.76
CA ALA A 70 -4.61 3.72 0.77
C ALA A 70 -3.43 3.51 -0.20
N LEU A 71 -2.25 3.17 0.31
CA LEU A 71 -1.07 2.84 -0.50
C LEU A 71 -1.31 1.60 -1.38
N THR A 72 -2.08 0.63 -0.90
CA THR A 72 -2.45 -0.54 -1.68
C THR A 72 -3.36 -0.17 -2.85
N LEU A 73 -4.40 0.64 -2.61
CA LEU A 73 -5.28 1.11 -3.67
C LEU A 73 -4.51 1.92 -4.71
N LEU A 74 -3.65 2.83 -4.26
CA LEU A 74 -2.77 3.60 -5.15
C LEU A 74 -1.88 2.67 -5.97
N SER A 75 -1.26 1.64 -5.37
CA SER A 75 -0.38 0.72 -6.09
C SER A 75 -1.09 -0.18 -7.11
N MET A 76 -2.37 -0.49 -6.89
CA MET A 76 -3.22 -1.25 -7.82
C MET A 76 -3.76 -0.42 -8.98
N ASP A 77 -3.40 0.86 -9.08
CA ASP A 77 -3.82 1.73 -10.19
C ASP A 77 -3.24 1.24 -11.52
N ASP A 78 -4.12 0.64 -12.33
CA ASP A 78 -3.89 0.15 -13.68
C ASP A 78 -3.77 1.28 -14.71
N SER A 79 -4.01 2.54 -14.30
CA SER A 79 -3.83 3.72 -15.14
C SER A 79 -2.38 4.21 -15.23
N ALA A 80 -1.48 3.68 -14.39
CA ALA A 80 -0.07 4.06 -14.36
C ALA A 80 0.70 3.38 -15.51
N LYS A 81 1.33 4.19 -16.38
CA LYS A 81 2.23 3.70 -17.45
C LYS A 81 3.61 3.30 -16.93
N GLU A 82 3.96 3.75 -15.72
CA GLU A 82 5.26 3.59 -15.07
C GLU A 82 5.12 2.84 -13.74
N ILE A 83 6.25 2.43 -13.17
CA ILE A 83 6.27 1.78 -11.85
C ILE A 83 5.68 2.74 -10.84
N ASN A 84 4.70 2.26 -10.08
CA ASN A 84 3.95 3.10 -9.18
C ASN A 84 4.84 3.50 -7.98
N PRO A 85 5.01 4.81 -7.68
CA PRO A 85 5.86 5.25 -6.58
C PRO A 85 5.42 4.67 -5.22
N SER A 86 4.14 4.33 -5.06
CA SER A 86 3.62 3.65 -3.85
C SER A 86 4.25 2.26 -3.64
N LEU A 87 4.63 1.58 -4.72
CA LEU A 87 5.24 0.25 -4.68
C LEU A 87 6.67 0.30 -4.13
N ASP A 88 7.44 1.32 -4.47
CA ASP A 88 8.79 1.50 -3.94
C ASP A 88 8.76 1.61 -2.41
N PHE A 89 7.76 2.32 -1.87
CA PHE A 89 7.59 2.43 -0.42
C PHE A 89 7.13 1.12 0.22
N LEU A 90 6.11 0.47 -0.34
CA LEU A 90 5.58 -0.80 0.17
C LEU A 90 6.60 -1.95 0.09
N THR A 91 7.54 -1.88 -0.86
CA THR A 91 8.61 -2.88 -1.03
C THR A 91 9.96 -2.44 -0.44
N SER A 92 10.03 -1.26 0.16
CA SER A 92 11.24 -0.83 0.86
C SER A 92 11.48 -1.69 2.12
N GLU A 93 12.74 -1.97 2.44
CA GLU A 93 13.16 -2.73 3.63
C GLU A 93 12.53 -2.21 4.93
N LYS A 94 12.12 -0.93 4.97
CA LYS A 94 11.49 -0.30 6.14
C LYS A 94 10.18 -0.96 6.57
N VAL A 95 9.45 -1.61 5.67
CA VAL A 95 8.20 -2.34 5.99
C VAL A 95 8.51 -3.76 6.50
N GLY A 96 9.57 -4.41 5.99
CA GLY A 96 9.90 -5.81 6.30
C GLY A 96 10.82 -6.04 7.51
N THR A 97 11.60 -5.03 7.91
CA THR A 97 12.71 -5.21 8.87
C THR A 97 12.49 -4.59 10.25
N SER A 98 11.38 -3.90 10.49
CA SER A 98 11.16 -3.29 11.80
C SER A 98 10.46 -4.25 12.75
N ASP A 99 11.18 -4.74 13.77
CA ASP A 99 10.61 -5.33 15.00
C ASP A 99 9.71 -4.34 15.77
N LYS A 100 9.60 -3.11 15.26
CA LYS A 100 8.79 -2.02 15.78
C LYS A 100 7.31 -2.12 15.40
N TYR A 101 6.94 -2.96 14.42
CA TYR A 101 5.55 -3.13 14.00
C TYR A 101 4.91 -4.38 14.62
N PRO A 102 3.67 -4.28 15.13
CA PRO A 102 2.89 -5.45 15.54
C PRO A 102 2.77 -6.48 14.40
N ASP A 103 2.73 -7.76 14.74
CA ASP A 103 2.60 -8.88 13.80
C ASP A 103 1.44 -8.71 12.81
N GLU A 104 0.34 -8.12 13.27
CA GLU A 104 -0.85 -7.85 12.48
C GLU A 104 -0.58 -6.87 11.35
N ILE A 105 0.27 -5.87 11.57
CA ILE A 105 0.63 -4.87 10.56
C ILE A 105 1.55 -5.47 9.50
N ARG A 106 2.49 -6.31 9.93
CA ARG A 106 3.37 -7.05 9.01
C ARG A 106 2.56 -8.03 8.15
N SER A 107 1.69 -8.82 8.79
CA SER A 107 0.80 -9.76 8.11
C SER A 107 -0.14 -9.04 7.12
N ASN A 108 -0.70 -7.91 7.50
CA ASN A 108 -1.53 -7.08 6.62
C ASN A 108 -0.71 -6.61 5.41
N GLY A 109 0.45 -5.99 5.63
CA GLY A 109 1.36 -5.55 4.57
C GLY A 109 1.70 -6.66 3.58
N CYS A 110 2.00 -7.88 4.06
CA CYS A 110 2.27 -9.03 3.21
C CYS A 110 1.07 -9.47 2.37
N MET A 111 -0.10 -9.59 3.00
CA MET A 111 -1.34 -9.95 2.30
C MET A 111 -1.67 -8.92 1.22
N PHE A 112 -1.35 -7.64 1.46
CA PHE A 112 -1.56 -6.58 0.49
C PHE A 112 -0.55 -6.61 -0.66
N LEU A 113 0.74 -6.81 -0.38
CA LEU A 113 1.76 -7.00 -1.43
C LEU A 113 1.45 -8.21 -2.32
N GLU A 114 0.93 -9.28 -1.73
CA GLU A 114 0.44 -10.46 -2.46
C GLU A 114 -0.75 -10.11 -3.36
N LYS A 115 -1.78 -9.45 -2.81
CA LYS A 115 -2.95 -9.03 -3.59
C LYS A 115 -2.59 -8.05 -4.70
N ALA A 116 -1.68 -7.11 -4.45
CA ALA A 116 -1.16 -6.18 -5.45
C ALA A 116 -0.41 -6.93 -6.56
N SER A 117 0.46 -7.89 -6.20
CA SER A 117 1.18 -8.73 -7.16
C SER A 117 0.23 -9.57 -8.04
N LYS A 118 -0.86 -10.09 -7.46
CA LYS A 118 -1.90 -10.85 -8.18
C LYS A 118 -2.74 -9.97 -9.11
N ALA A 119 -3.05 -8.74 -8.70
CA ALA A 119 -3.86 -7.80 -9.46
C ALA A 119 -3.08 -7.03 -10.53
N ALA A 120 -1.77 -6.89 -10.37
CA ALA A 120 -0.94 -6.12 -11.29
C ALA A 120 -0.83 -6.77 -12.68
N CYS A 121 -0.76 -5.91 -13.69
CA CYS A 121 -0.52 -6.28 -15.08
C CYS A 121 0.70 -5.55 -15.65
N GLY A 122 1.26 -6.06 -16.75
CA GLY A 122 2.35 -5.38 -17.48
C GLY A 122 3.64 -5.18 -16.65
N PRO A 123 4.32 -4.03 -16.78
CA PRO A 123 5.60 -3.74 -16.11
C PRO A 123 5.53 -3.82 -14.58
N GLN A 124 4.41 -3.42 -13.96
CA GLN A 124 4.20 -3.50 -12.51
C GLN A 124 4.22 -4.94 -12.01
N LYS A 125 3.65 -5.90 -12.76
CA LYS A 125 3.65 -7.31 -12.37
C LYS A 125 5.06 -7.87 -12.28
N ARG A 126 5.93 -7.49 -13.24
CA ARG A 126 7.33 -7.90 -13.24
C ARG A 126 8.09 -7.28 -12.07
N TYR A 127 7.91 -5.98 -11.83
CA TYR A 127 8.50 -5.27 -10.70
C TYR A 127 8.12 -5.92 -9.36
N LEU A 128 6.83 -6.18 -9.16
CA LEU A 128 6.32 -6.81 -7.95
C LEU A 128 6.87 -8.23 -7.74
N ARG A 129 6.97 -9.04 -8.81
CA ARG A 129 7.59 -10.37 -8.72
C ARG A 129 9.05 -10.32 -8.28
N GLU A 130 9.79 -9.31 -8.70
CA GLU A 130 11.21 -9.16 -8.33
C GLU A 130 11.39 -8.58 -6.92
N LYS A 131 10.51 -7.66 -6.50
CA LYS A 131 10.68 -6.87 -5.27
C LYS A 131 9.89 -7.37 -4.05
N VAL A 132 8.79 -8.07 -4.25
CA VAL A 132 7.94 -8.56 -3.15
C VAL A 132 8.57 -9.75 -2.40
N PRO A 133 9.11 -10.80 -3.07
CA PRO A 133 9.68 -11.95 -2.37
C PRO A 133 10.74 -11.63 -1.30
N PRO A 134 11.74 -10.75 -1.54
CA PRO A 134 12.74 -10.43 -0.50
C PRO A 134 12.16 -9.69 0.71
N VAL A 135 11.02 -9.00 0.56
CA VAL A 135 10.35 -8.27 1.65
C VAL A 135 9.51 -9.21 2.52
N ILE A 136 8.86 -10.21 1.91
CA ILE A 136 8.00 -11.15 2.64
C ILE A 136 8.82 -12.32 3.21
N LYS A 137 9.90 -12.77 2.55
CA LYS A 137 10.73 -13.92 2.97
C LYS A 137 11.16 -13.89 4.46
N PRO A 138 11.70 -12.78 5.00
CA PRO A 138 12.10 -12.69 6.41
C PRO A 138 10.95 -12.87 7.41
N LEU A 139 9.71 -12.62 6.99
CA LEU A 139 8.53 -12.73 7.84
C LEU A 139 8.03 -14.18 7.98
N PHE A 140 8.47 -15.09 7.10
CA PHE A 140 8.20 -16.54 7.25
C PHE A 140 9.23 -17.28 8.09
N THR A 141 10.40 -16.68 8.31
CA THR A 141 11.49 -17.27 9.10
C THR A 141 11.41 -16.94 10.59
N ASN A 142 10.54 -16.01 11.00
CA ASN A 142 10.26 -15.77 12.42
C ASN A 142 9.31 -16.87 12.96
N GLU A 143 9.85 -17.75 13.80
CA GLU A 143 9.22 -18.99 14.30
C GLU A 143 7.95 -18.80 15.16
N HIS A 144 7.49 -17.57 15.38
CA HIS A 144 6.41 -17.29 16.34
C HIS A 144 4.98 -17.41 15.78
N LYS A 145 4.76 -17.41 14.46
CA LYS A 145 3.50 -17.88 13.86
C LYS A 145 3.59 -17.99 12.34
N PRO A 146 3.25 -19.13 11.72
CA PRO A 146 3.27 -19.26 10.28
C PRO A 146 2.17 -18.39 9.64
N ILE A 147 2.56 -17.51 8.72
CA ILE A 147 1.62 -16.88 7.79
C ILE A 147 1.03 -17.99 6.89
N SER A 148 -0.26 -17.91 6.56
CA SER A 148 -1.04 -19.01 5.97
C SER A 148 -0.29 -19.73 4.83
N ASP A 149 -0.33 -21.06 4.82
CA ASP A 149 0.38 -21.92 3.84
C ASP A 149 0.11 -21.55 2.37
N ARG A 150 -1.04 -20.90 2.10
CA ARG A 150 -1.38 -20.34 0.79
C ARG A 150 -0.35 -19.31 0.31
N LEU A 151 0.09 -18.40 1.18
CA LEU A 151 1.04 -17.34 0.83
C LEU A 151 2.43 -17.90 0.52
N LYS A 152 2.84 -18.96 1.24
CA LYS A 152 4.11 -19.64 1.02
C LYS A 152 4.17 -20.29 -0.37
N SER A 153 3.07 -20.93 -0.78
CA SER A 153 2.97 -21.61 -2.09
C SER A 153 2.97 -20.68 -3.31
N ASP A 154 2.64 -19.40 -3.14
CA ASP A 154 2.58 -18.42 -4.23
C ASP A 154 3.90 -17.67 -4.45
N ILE A 155 4.84 -17.72 -3.49
CA ILE A 155 6.18 -17.14 -3.62
C ILE A 155 7.15 -18.10 -4.31
N ASP A 156 6.95 -19.41 -4.15
CA ASP A 156 7.81 -20.44 -4.70
C ASP A 156 7.48 -20.83 -6.16
N LYS A 157 6.60 -20.07 -6.84
CA LYS A 157 6.19 -20.25 -8.25
C LYS A 157 6.62 -19.08 -9.14
#